data_AF-A0A212KR25-F1
#
_entry.id   AF-A0A212KR25-F1
#
_cell.length_a   1.000
_cell.length_b   1.000
_cell.length_c   1.000
_cell.angle_alpha   90.00
_cell.angle_beta   90.00
_cell.angle_gamma   90.00
#
_symmetry.space_group_name_H-M   'P 1'
#
loop_
_entity.id
_entity.type
_entity.pdbx_description
1 polymer ?
#
loop_
_entity_poly.entity_id
_entity_poly.type
_entity_poly.pdbx_seq_one_letter_code
_entity_poly.pdbx_strand_id
1 'polypeptide(L)'
;MMSPLNIRDLDKNGEYPHGYFDDIDNIFETVPLIFDHEEDIKRNEEIKNQKLEKVVQMLGISPRYHNNLKDLWNYKIIALVDDFSFVERNINPSLDPSWSEIQEALILLLYLTHGLDETGLDIHLSSSNRTREMREESQLEGLFNDKGDKGLSLFPSIGSLLEQCERNEEPIILVIFTNRIPCLSEKKVPAGQAFNEYMKDREENLDLLKKLAFNFVVYSEDPNVLSYYRNLHGQFRGMNMREKYLCEKDEVERIFSGNRSLSKGDWLVKILLGGINRHINFIDAVPRTCSCVIS
;
A
#
# COMPACT_ATOMS: atom_id res chain seq x y z
N MET A 1 -34.93 -16.44 -0.14
CA MET A 1 -33.73 -17.31 -0.22
C MET A 1 -32.98 -16.91 -1.47
N MET A 2 -31.93 -16.09 -1.33
CA MET A 2 -31.08 -15.67 -2.44
C MET A 2 -29.85 -16.55 -2.47
N SER A 3 -29.56 -17.15 -3.63
CA SER A 3 -28.41 -18.01 -3.87
C SER A 3 -27.11 -17.19 -3.88
N PRO A 4 -25.97 -17.77 -3.45
CA PRO A 4 -24.68 -17.08 -3.50
C PRO A 4 -24.22 -16.88 -4.96
N LEU A 5 -23.71 -15.70 -5.27
CA LEU A 5 -23.07 -15.37 -6.55
C LEU A 5 -21.82 -16.24 -6.73
N ASN A 6 -21.78 -16.95 -7.86
CA ASN A 6 -20.68 -17.83 -8.25
C ASN A 6 -19.64 -16.99 -9.01
N ILE A 7 -18.48 -16.74 -8.39
CA ILE A 7 -17.37 -15.95 -8.95
C ILE A 7 -16.57 -16.80 -9.97
N ARG A 8 -17.28 -17.42 -10.92
CA ARG A 8 -16.65 -18.20 -12.01
C ARG A 8 -17.02 -17.75 -13.42
N ASP A 9 -17.86 -16.72 -13.55
CA ASP A 9 -18.13 -16.08 -14.84
C ASP A 9 -17.41 -14.74 -14.91
N LEU A 10 -16.07 -14.80 -14.93
CA LEU A 10 -15.27 -13.72 -15.50
C LEU A 10 -15.40 -13.83 -17.02
N ASP A 11 -16.04 -12.83 -17.61
CA ASP A 11 -16.24 -12.69 -19.04
C ASP A 11 -14.89 -12.78 -19.79
N LYS A 12 -14.91 -13.44 -20.94
CA LYS A 12 -13.74 -13.80 -21.76
C LYS A 12 -13.07 -12.59 -22.42
N ASN A 13 -13.45 -11.37 -22.07
CA ASN A 13 -13.00 -10.14 -22.72
C ASN A 13 -12.25 -9.16 -21.81
N GLY A 14 -12.03 -9.47 -20.52
CA GLY A 14 -11.10 -8.70 -19.69
C GLY A 14 -11.44 -7.22 -19.48
N GLU A 15 -12.71 -6.83 -19.60
CA GLU A 15 -13.16 -5.47 -19.28
C GLU A 15 -13.90 -5.48 -17.93
N TYR A 16 -13.47 -4.58 -17.02
CA TYR A 16 -14.20 -4.29 -15.79
C TYR A 16 -15.48 -3.51 -16.13
N PRO A 17 -16.61 -3.76 -15.41
CA PRO A 17 -17.84 -3.04 -15.66
C PRO A 17 -17.71 -1.57 -15.24
N HIS A 18 -17.41 -0.70 -16.20
CA HIS A 18 -17.54 0.76 -16.06
C HIS A 18 -19.03 1.11 -15.93
N GLY A 19 -19.48 1.46 -14.72
CA GLY A 19 -20.86 1.95 -14.56
C GLY A 19 -21.39 2.15 -13.14
N TYR A 20 -20.56 2.07 -12.08
CA TYR A 20 -21.04 2.18 -10.69
C TYR A 20 -20.76 3.54 -10.02
N PHE A 21 -20.25 4.53 -10.75
CA PHE A 21 -19.60 5.72 -10.15
C PHE A 21 -20.44 7.00 -10.11
N ASP A 22 -21.59 7.07 -10.77
CA ASP A 22 -22.37 8.33 -10.87
C ASP A 22 -23.26 8.63 -9.65
N ASP A 23 -23.42 7.70 -8.71
CA ASP A 23 -24.41 7.80 -7.62
C ASP A 23 -23.88 8.36 -6.29
N ILE A 24 -22.59 8.74 -6.20
CA ILE A 24 -22.00 9.25 -4.94
C ILE A 24 -22.16 10.79 -4.80
N ASP A 25 -22.33 11.51 -5.91
CA ASP A 25 -22.20 12.98 -5.92
C ASP A 25 -23.52 13.77 -5.73
N ASN A 26 -24.67 13.11 -5.62
CA ASN A 26 -25.98 13.76 -5.81
C ASN A 26 -26.86 13.95 -4.55
N ILE A 27 -26.25 14.17 -3.39
CA ILE A 27 -26.99 14.56 -2.19
C ILE A 27 -26.35 15.86 -1.72
N PHE A 28 -27.01 17.02 -1.84
CA PHE A 28 -26.98 18.15 -0.89
C PHE A 28 -27.64 19.40 -1.53
N GLU A 29 -28.91 19.65 -1.20
CA GLU A 29 -29.48 21.01 -1.23
C GLU A 29 -29.34 21.65 0.16
N THR A 30 -29.03 22.94 0.16
CA THR A 30 -28.56 23.74 1.30
C THR A 30 -29.70 24.25 2.19
N VAL A 31 -29.56 24.04 3.51
CA VAL A 31 -30.28 24.79 4.55
C VAL A 31 -29.28 25.19 5.64
N PRO A 32 -29.18 26.47 6.03
CA PRO A 32 -28.28 26.88 7.08
C PRO A 32 -28.92 26.58 8.44
N LEU A 33 -28.30 25.69 9.21
CA LEU A 33 -28.68 25.41 10.60
C LEU A 33 -27.51 25.75 11.53
N ILE A 34 -27.86 26.31 12.68
CA ILE A 34 -26.95 26.50 13.81
C ILE A 34 -26.80 25.10 14.41
N PHE A 35 -25.66 24.44 14.17
CA PHE A 35 -25.47 23.04 14.52
C PHE A 35 -24.87 22.84 15.92
N ASP A 36 -25.37 21.82 16.62
CA ASP A 36 -24.81 21.29 17.85
C ASP A 36 -23.57 20.47 17.51
N HIS A 37 -22.40 20.90 17.98
CA HIS A 37 -21.09 20.36 17.56
C HIS A 37 -20.99 18.83 17.78
N GLU A 38 -21.70 18.27 18.77
CA GLU A 38 -21.72 16.82 19.02
C GLU A 38 -22.51 16.02 17.97
N GLU A 39 -23.58 16.59 17.42
CA GLU A 39 -24.39 15.95 16.37
C GLU A 39 -23.61 15.90 15.05
N ASP A 40 -22.85 16.95 14.73
CA ASP A 40 -22.01 17.00 13.54
C ASP A 40 -20.87 15.99 13.59
N ILE A 41 -20.21 15.83 14.74
CA ILE A 41 -19.17 14.81 14.92
C ILE A 41 -19.75 13.41 14.68
N LYS A 42 -20.87 13.08 15.31
CA LYS A 42 -21.52 11.76 15.16
C LYS A 42 -21.93 11.50 13.72
N ARG A 43 -22.53 12.51 13.06
CA ARG A 43 -22.94 12.41 11.66
C ARG A 43 -21.74 12.17 10.74
N ASN A 44 -20.64 12.87 10.95
CA ASN A 44 -19.41 12.69 10.16
C ASN A 44 -18.79 11.31 10.38
N GLU A 45 -18.76 10.80 11.61
CA GLU A 45 -18.32 9.43 11.89
C GLU A 45 -19.22 8.40 11.21
N GLU A 46 -20.54 8.59 11.22
CA GLU A 46 -21.47 7.67 10.56
C GLU A 46 -21.26 7.63 9.05
N ILE A 47 -21.06 8.79 8.40
CA ILE A 47 -20.71 8.87 6.98
C ILE A 47 -19.39 8.14 6.69
N LYS A 48 -18.35 8.36 7.49
CA LYS A 48 -17.06 7.67 7.35
C LYS A 48 -17.19 6.16 7.50
N ASN A 49 -17.98 5.70 8.48
CA ASN A 49 -18.25 4.27 8.68
C ASN A 49 -18.97 3.66 7.47
N GLN A 50 -19.99 4.33 6.92
CA GLN A 50 -20.73 3.86 5.75
C GLN A 50 -19.83 3.77 4.50
N LYS A 51 -18.97 4.79 4.27
CA LYS A 51 -17.99 4.76 3.18
C LYS A 51 -17.02 3.59 3.34
N LEU A 52 -16.45 3.41 4.54
CA LEU A 52 -15.53 2.32 4.85
C LEU A 52 -16.19 0.95 4.66
N GLU A 53 -17.43 0.74 5.13
CA GLU A 53 -18.16 -0.52 4.99
C GLU A 53 -18.36 -0.93 3.52
N LYS A 54 -18.73 0.03 2.65
CA LYS A 54 -18.89 -0.22 1.21
C LYS A 54 -17.58 -0.73 0.59
N VAL A 55 -16.47 -0.03 0.88
CA VAL A 55 -15.15 -0.37 0.34
C VAL A 55 -14.65 -1.71 0.89
N VAL A 56 -14.88 -1.97 2.17
CA VAL A 56 -14.56 -3.24 2.82
C VAL A 56 -15.28 -4.43 2.18
N GLN A 57 -16.56 -4.28 1.85
CA GLN A 57 -17.32 -5.32 1.15
C GLN A 57 -16.81 -5.51 -0.28
N MET A 58 -16.56 -4.42 -1.00
CA MET A 58 -16.04 -4.44 -2.38
C MET A 58 -14.68 -5.14 -2.46
N LEU A 59 -13.76 -4.83 -1.56
CA LEU A 59 -12.41 -5.40 -1.51
C LEU A 59 -12.38 -6.81 -0.90
N GLY A 60 -13.51 -7.33 -0.43
CA GLY A 60 -13.59 -8.64 0.23
C GLY A 60 -12.75 -8.71 1.51
N ILE A 61 -12.71 -7.63 2.29
CA ILE A 61 -11.96 -7.57 3.55
C ILE A 61 -12.72 -8.34 4.63
N SER A 62 -12.03 -9.27 5.28
CA SER A 62 -12.57 -10.12 6.34
C SER A 62 -13.14 -9.27 7.50
N PRO A 63 -14.31 -9.65 8.06
CA PRO A 63 -14.94 -8.98 9.21
C PRO A 63 -14.02 -8.71 10.40
N ARG A 64 -13.03 -9.59 10.63
CA ARG A 64 -12.06 -9.43 11.72
C ARG A 64 -11.23 -8.15 11.66
N TYR A 65 -11.09 -7.53 10.48
CA TYR A 65 -10.24 -6.36 10.27
C TYR A 65 -11.02 -5.04 10.29
N HIS A 66 -12.36 -5.09 10.30
CA HIS A 66 -13.21 -3.90 10.13
C HIS A 66 -12.94 -2.83 11.19
N ASN A 67 -12.80 -3.24 12.46
CA ASN A 67 -12.49 -2.32 13.54
C ASN A 67 -11.08 -1.75 13.45
N ASN A 68 -10.10 -2.55 12.98
CA ASN A 68 -8.72 -2.10 12.87
C ASN A 68 -8.51 -1.11 11.73
N LEU A 69 -9.34 -1.15 10.69
CA LEU A 69 -9.26 -0.18 9.58
C LEU A 69 -9.54 1.26 10.03
N LYS A 70 -10.30 1.45 11.12
CA LYS A 70 -10.55 2.78 11.70
C LYS A 70 -9.27 3.44 12.24
N ASP A 71 -8.25 2.64 12.58
CA ASP A 71 -6.95 3.16 13.00
C ASP A 71 -6.31 4.01 11.89
N LEU A 72 -6.62 3.72 10.61
CA LEU A 72 -6.07 4.42 9.45
C LEU A 72 -6.60 5.85 9.29
N TRP A 73 -7.73 6.22 9.90
CA TRP A 73 -8.26 7.60 9.81
C TRP A 73 -7.32 8.66 10.40
N ASN A 74 -6.35 8.24 11.22
CA ASN A 74 -5.38 9.13 11.84
C ASN A 74 -4.03 9.13 11.11
N TYR A 75 -3.95 8.52 9.92
CA TYR A 75 -2.72 8.42 9.16
C TYR A 75 -2.89 8.94 7.75
N LYS A 76 -1.92 9.72 7.29
CA LYS A 76 -1.73 10.01 5.89
C LYS A 76 -1.04 8.82 5.21
N ILE A 77 -1.66 8.26 4.17
CA ILE A 77 -1.12 7.11 3.44
C ILE A 77 -0.43 7.62 2.17
N ILE A 78 0.83 7.24 2.00
CA ILE A 78 1.65 7.61 0.84
C ILE A 78 2.19 6.33 0.20
N ALA A 79 2.03 6.19 -1.11
CA ALA A 79 2.66 5.13 -1.88
C ALA A 79 3.95 5.65 -2.53
N LEU A 80 5.07 4.96 -2.31
CA LEU A 80 6.34 5.19 -3.00
C LEU A 80 6.60 4.02 -3.94
N VAL A 81 6.78 4.29 -5.23
CA VAL A 81 7.02 3.26 -6.25
C VAL A 81 8.45 3.38 -6.77
N ASP A 82 9.22 2.31 -6.63
CA ASP A 82 10.57 2.18 -7.21
C ASP A 82 10.47 1.86 -8.70
N ASP A 83 10.45 2.92 -9.51
CA ASP A 83 10.34 2.91 -10.97
C ASP A 83 11.70 2.99 -11.68
N PHE A 84 12.80 3.11 -10.94
CA PHE A 84 14.10 3.46 -11.51
C PHE A 84 14.68 2.34 -12.41
N SER A 85 14.32 1.06 -12.23
CA SER A 85 14.75 0.01 -13.17
C SER A 85 14.21 0.21 -14.59
N PHE A 86 13.04 0.80 -14.74
CA PHE A 86 12.44 1.08 -16.05
C PHE A 86 13.16 2.24 -16.73
N VAL A 87 13.50 3.25 -15.96
CA VAL A 87 14.30 4.39 -16.42
C VAL A 87 15.70 3.94 -16.84
N GLU A 88 16.37 3.12 -16.03
CA GLU A 88 17.74 2.63 -16.31
C GLU A 88 17.79 1.76 -17.56
N ARG A 89 16.81 0.86 -17.73
CA ARG A 89 16.78 -0.09 -18.85
C ARG A 89 16.06 0.47 -20.09
N ASN A 90 15.46 1.65 -20.00
CA ASN A 90 14.56 2.22 -21.01
C ASN A 90 13.47 1.22 -21.47
N ILE A 91 12.99 0.40 -20.53
CA ILE A 91 11.95 -0.60 -20.77
C ILE A 91 10.60 0.07 -20.58
N ASN A 92 9.63 -0.25 -21.45
CA ASN A 92 8.25 0.13 -21.22
C ASN A 92 7.72 -0.61 -19.98
N PRO A 93 7.34 0.09 -18.90
CA PRO A 93 6.88 -0.55 -17.67
C PRO A 93 5.70 -1.51 -17.90
N SER A 94 4.85 -1.26 -18.89
CA SER A 94 3.71 -2.13 -19.22
C SER A 94 4.10 -3.54 -19.70
N LEU A 95 5.37 -3.78 -20.01
CA LEU A 95 5.88 -5.09 -20.43
C LEU A 95 6.46 -5.92 -19.27
N ASP A 96 6.56 -5.36 -18.06
CA ASP A 96 7.06 -6.06 -16.88
C ASP A 96 5.87 -6.57 -16.03
N PRO A 97 5.73 -7.90 -15.82
CA PRO A 97 4.66 -8.47 -15.01
C PRO A 97 4.62 -7.94 -13.57
N SER A 98 5.78 -7.57 -13.01
CA SER A 98 5.83 -6.99 -11.66
C SER A 98 5.12 -5.64 -11.62
N TRP A 99 5.10 -4.93 -12.75
CA TRP A 99 4.52 -3.60 -12.85
C TRP A 99 3.00 -3.63 -12.94
N SER A 100 2.43 -4.61 -13.65
CA SER A 100 0.98 -4.81 -13.66
C SER A 100 0.47 -5.23 -12.27
N GLU A 101 1.23 -6.05 -11.54
CA GLU A 101 0.90 -6.40 -10.16
C GLU A 101 0.98 -5.19 -9.22
N ILE A 102 1.99 -4.32 -9.38
CA ILE A 102 2.08 -3.04 -8.64
C ILE A 102 0.90 -2.12 -8.97
N GLN A 103 0.54 -1.99 -10.25
CA GLN A 103 -0.61 -1.20 -10.69
C GLN A 103 -1.89 -1.70 -10.04
N GLU A 104 -2.14 -3.01 -10.06
CA GLU A 104 -3.30 -3.59 -9.40
C GLU A 104 -3.30 -3.26 -7.90
N ALA A 105 -2.16 -3.38 -7.22
CA ALA A 105 -2.09 -3.05 -5.80
C ALA A 105 -2.32 -1.56 -5.51
N LEU A 106 -1.85 -0.66 -6.37
CA LEU A 106 -2.12 0.78 -6.25
C LEU A 106 -3.59 1.11 -6.48
N ILE A 107 -4.26 0.42 -7.42
CA ILE A 107 -5.71 0.57 -7.64
C ILE A 107 -6.48 0.16 -6.38
N LEU A 108 -6.17 -1.00 -5.81
CA LEU A 108 -6.79 -1.47 -4.57
C LEU A 108 -6.52 -0.51 -3.40
N LEU A 109 -5.29 0.01 -3.33
CA LEU A 109 -4.91 0.99 -2.31
C LEU A 109 -5.70 2.29 -2.47
N LEU A 110 -5.82 2.82 -3.70
CA LEU A 110 -6.62 4.00 -4.01
C LEU A 110 -8.08 3.82 -3.60
N TYR A 111 -8.67 2.67 -3.91
CA TYR A 111 -10.04 2.37 -3.48
C TYR A 111 -10.18 2.35 -1.97
N LEU A 112 -9.21 1.77 -1.25
CA LEU A 112 -9.22 1.77 0.19
C LEU A 112 -9.05 3.17 0.79
N THR A 113 -8.11 3.97 0.28
CA THR A 113 -7.89 5.33 0.78
C THR A 113 -9.08 6.24 0.50
N HIS A 114 -9.76 6.11 -0.63
CA HIS A 114 -10.98 6.86 -0.92
C HIS A 114 -12.12 6.57 0.08
N GLY A 115 -12.14 5.36 0.66
CA GLY A 115 -13.06 5.01 1.74
C GLY A 115 -12.67 5.60 3.10
N LEU A 116 -11.44 6.05 3.27
CA LEU A 116 -10.87 6.58 4.52
C LEU A 116 -10.79 8.11 4.53
N ASP A 117 -10.45 8.70 3.38
CA ASP A 117 -10.23 10.13 3.17
C ASP A 117 -10.66 10.54 1.74
N GLU A 118 -11.18 11.76 1.62
CA GLU A 118 -11.63 12.34 0.34
C GLU A 118 -10.46 12.86 -0.50
N THR A 119 -9.28 13.03 0.09
CA THR A 119 -8.08 13.51 -0.62
C THR A 119 -7.50 12.47 -1.59
N GLY A 120 -7.78 11.18 -1.39
CA GLY A 120 -7.32 10.10 -2.26
C GLY A 120 -6.00 9.48 -1.81
N LEU A 121 -5.10 9.20 -2.76
CA LEU A 121 -3.81 8.56 -2.52
C LEU A 121 -2.67 9.40 -3.10
N ASP A 122 -1.71 9.78 -2.25
CA ASP A 122 -0.46 10.38 -2.72
C ASP A 122 0.49 9.29 -3.23
N ILE A 123 0.86 9.37 -4.51
CA ILE A 123 1.82 8.46 -5.13
C ILE A 123 3.08 9.20 -5.53
N HIS A 124 4.21 8.73 -5.00
CA HIS A 124 5.54 9.22 -5.28
C HIS A 124 6.31 8.22 -6.13
N LEU A 125 6.90 8.69 -7.24
CA LEU A 125 7.80 7.87 -8.05
C LEU A 125 9.26 8.17 -7.66
N SER A 126 10.02 7.12 -7.37
CA SER A 126 11.41 7.25 -6.90
C SER A 126 12.29 8.06 -7.85
N SER A 127 12.16 7.80 -9.16
CA SER A 127 13.05 8.33 -10.19
C SER A 127 12.76 9.79 -10.50
N SER A 128 11.52 10.25 -10.40
CA SER A 128 11.15 11.63 -10.76
C SER A 128 11.10 12.58 -9.56
N ASN A 129 11.11 12.05 -8.33
CA ASN A 129 10.84 12.80 -7.11
C ASN A 129 9.52 13.62 -7.18
N ARG A 130 8.57 13.17 -8.00
CA ARG A 130 7.25 13.80 -8.17
C ARG A 130 6.24 13.04 -7.31
N THR A 131 5.46 13.79 -6.54
CA THR A 131 4.24 13.29 -5.90
C THR A 131 3.04 13.67 -6.76
N ARG A 132 2.16 12.71 -7.00
CA ARG A 132 0.87 12.93 -7.65
C ARG A 132 -0.24 12.50 -6.70
N GLU A 133 -1.18 13.41 -6.46
CA GLU A 133 -2.41 13.09 -5.75
C GLU A 133 -3.36 12.38 -6.73
N MET A 134 -3.74 11.16 -6.39
CA MET A 134 -4.62 10.32 -7.21
C MET A 134 -5.97 10.17 -6.51
N ARG A 135 -7.04 10.41 -7.26
CA ARG A 135 -8.42 10.26 -6.81
C ARG A 135 -9.19 9.24 -7.64
N GLU A 136 -8.73 9.00 -8.87
CA GLU A 136 -9.38 8.12 -9.84
C GLU A 136 -8.39 7.12 -10.46
N GLU A 137 -8.89 5.95 -10.81
CA GLU A 137 -8.11 4.89 -11.47
C GLU A 137 -7.50 5.35 -12.81
N SER A 138 -8.23 6.16 -13.57
CA SER A 138 -7.78 6.74 -14.86
C SER A 138 -6.46 7.52 -14.74
N GLN A 139 -6.22 8.15 -13.58
CA GLN A 139 -5.02 8.94 -13.32
C GLN A 139 -3.78 8.05 -13.08
N LEU A 140 -3.99 6.80 -12.64
CA LEU A 140 -2.92 5.82 -12.45
C LEU A 140 -2.35 5.36 -13.78
N GLU A 141 -3.18 5.17 -14.81
CA GLU A 141 -2.70 4.78 -16.14
C GLU A 141 -1.70 5.80 -16.70
N GLY A 142 -1.96 7.10 -16.49
CA GLY A 142 -1.06 8.19 -16.87
C GLY A 142 0.24 8.24 -16.05
N LEU A 143 0.28 7.62 -14.87
CA LEU A 143 1.51 7.47 -14.08
C LEU A 143 2.43 6.43 -14.70
N PHE A 144 1.85 5.31 -15.14
CA PHE A 144 2.60 4.17 -15.67
C PHE A 144 3.10 4.34 -17.11
N ASN A 145 2.54 5.30 -17.83
CA ASN A 145 2.98 5.68 -19.16
C ASN A 145 4.08 6.77 -19.17
N ASP A 146 4.35 7.40 -18.02
CA ASP A 146 5.40 8.41 -17.92
C ASP A 146 6.76 7.73 -17.80
N LYS A 147 7.65 7.96 -18.78
CA LYS A 147 9.04 7.54 -18.67
C LYS A 147 9.72 8.49 -17.70
N GLY A 148 9.83 8.06 -16.44
CA GLY A 148 10.46 8.84 -15.38
C GLY A 148 11.82 9.42 -15.78
N ASP A 149 12.21 10.50 -15.11
CA ASP A 149 13.52 11.12 -15.29
C ASP A 149 14.62 10.23 -14.66
N LYS A 150 15.87 10.36 -15.12
CA LYS A 150 17.03 9.77 -14.41
C LYS A 150 17.27 10.49 -13.09
N GLY A 151 16.41 10.29 -12.09
CA GLY A 151 16.57 10.91 -10.78
C GLY A 151 16.97 9.92 -9.70
N LEU A 152 16.34 10.04 -8.54
CA LEU A 152 16.84 9.49 -7.29
C LEU A 152 16.66 7.98 -7.20
N SER A 153 17.59 7.30 -6.54
CA SER A 153 17.34 5.93 -6.10
C SER A 153 16.36 5.92 -4.92
N LEU A 154 15.79 4.75 -4.62
CA LEU A 154 14.72 4.59 -3.62
C LEU A 154 14.98 5.32 -2.29
N PHE A 155 16.19 5.22 -1.72
CA PHE A 155 16.47 5.75 -0.38
C PHE A 155 16.59 7.27 -0.29
N PRO A 156 17.25 7.97 -1.23
CA PRO A 156 17.12 9.42 -1.30
C PRO A 156 15.66 9.90 -1.41
N SER A 157 14.78 9.20 -2.15
CA SER A 157 13.35 9.53 -2.21
C SER A 157 12.65 9.31 -0.87
N ILE A 158 12.95 8.20 -0.16
CA ILE A 158 12.48 8.01 1.22
C ILE A 158 12.96 9.17 2.11
N GLY A 159 14.23 9.56 2.01
CA GLY A 159 14.78 10.65 2.81
C GLY A 159 14.09 11.99 2.56
N SER A 160 13.79 12.31 1.30
CA SER A 160 13.01 13.51 0.96
C SER A 160 11.59 13.45 1.52
N LEU A 161 10.95 12.28 1.49
CA LEU A 161 9.64 12.09 2.13
C LEU A 161 9.75 12.24 3.65
N LEU A 162 10.81 11.76 4.29
CA LEU A 162 11.00 11.92 5.74
C LEU A 162 11.12 13.39 6.13
N GLU A 163 11.87 14.18 5.37
CA GLU A 163 11.98 15.63 5.61
C GLU A 163 10.62 16.35 5.47
N GLN A 164 9.73 15.85 4.61
CA GLN A 164 8.35 16.33 4.52
C GLN A 164 7.52 15.86 5.73
N CYS A 165 7.70 14.61 6.16
CA CYS A 165 7.04 14.05 7.34
C CYS A 165 7.41 14.82 8.62
N GLU A 166 8.67 15.22 8.77
CA GLU A 166 9.14 16.02 9.92
C GLU A 166 8.41 17.37 10.03
N ARG A 167 7.89 17.89 8.92
CA ARG A 167 7.11 19.14 8.87
C ARG A 167 5.60 18.91 9.01
N ASN A 168 5.13 17.67 8.84
CA ASN A 168 3.73 17.32 8.97
C ASN A 168 3.38 16.98 10.42
N GLU A 169 2.20 17.44 10.85
CA GLU A 169 1.71 17.12 12.20
C GLU A 169 1.16 15.69 12.28
N GLU A 170 0.60 15.21 11.17
CA GLU A 170 -0.06 13.90 11.05
C GLU A 170 0.92 12.72 10.91
N PRO A 171 0.62 11.58 11.55
CA PRO A 171 1.31 10.32 11.29
C PRO A 171 1.20 9.87 9.82
N ILE A 172 2.24 9.23 9.29
CA ILE A 172 2.33 8.77 7.91
C ILE A 172 2.56 7.26 7.83
N ILE A 173 1.84 6.62 6.93
CA ILE A 173 2.10 5.25 6.49
C ILE A 173 2.70 5.34 5.09
N LEU A 174 3.98 5.01 4.98
CA LEU A 174 4.69 4.93 3.71
C LEU A 174 4.69 3.49 3.20
N VAL A 175 3.95 3.23 2.13
CA VAL A 175 3.90 1.94 1.44
C VAL A 175 4.87 1.98 0.26
N ILE A 176 5.87 1.11 0.26
CA ILE A 176 6.99 1.16 -0.69
C ILE A 176 6.93 -0.04 -1.61
N PHE A 177 6.61 0.17 -2.88
CA PHE A 177 6.56 -0.85 -3.92
C PHE A 177 7.91 -0.96 -4.63
N THR A 178 8.50 -2.15 -4.66
CA THR A 178 9.83 -2.37 -5.25
C THR A 178 10.02 -3.80 -5.70
N ASN A 179 10.90 -4.02 -6.68
CA ASN A 179 11.22 -5.35 -7.22
C ASN A 179 12.73 -5.68 -7.14
N ARG A 180 13.54 -4.84 -6.47
CA ARG A 180 15.00 -4.93 -6.52
C ARG A 180 15.68 -4.40 -5.25
N ILE A 181 16.98 -4.66 -5.12
CA ILE A 181 17.80 -4.04 -4.06
C ILE A 181 18.16 -2.61 -4.47
N PRO A 182 17.90 -1.60 -3.61
CA PRO A 182 18.24 -0.22 -3.90
C PRO A 182 19.76 -0.03 -3.92
N CYS A 183 20.23 0.78 -4.86
CA CYS A 183 21.65 1.09 -5.05
C CYS A 183 21.91 2.59 -4.86
N LEU A 184 23.03 2.96 -4.23
CA LEU A 184 23.39 4.36 -3.95
C LEU A 184 23.83 5.13 -5.21
N SER A 185 24.17 4.43 -6.28
CA SER A 185 24.65 5.03 -7.52
C SER A 185 24.59 4.05 -8.69
N GLU A 186 24.87 4.54 -9.90
CA GLU A 186 25.13 3.72 -11.10
C GLU A 186 26.18 2.61 -10.87
N LYS A 187 27.02 2.74 -9.81
CA LYS A 187 28.05 1.75 -9.45
C LYS A 187 27.53 0.53 -8.68
N LYS A 188 26.21 0.38 -8.50
CA LYS A 188 25.55 -0.79 -7.88
C LYS A 188 26.02 -1.11 -6.44
N VAL A 189 26.42 -0.10 -5.67
CA VAL A 189 26.73 -0.30 -4.25
C VAL A 189 25.40 -0.45 -3.50
N PRO A 190 25.17 -1.55 -2.76
CA PRO A 190 23.94 -1.76 -2.01
C PRO A 190 23.72 -0.63 -1.03
N ALA A 191 22.56 0.00 -1.11
CA ALA A 191 22.26 1.20 -0.34
C ALA A 191 21.86 0.91 1.11
N GLY A 192 21.74 -0.37 1.48
CA GLY A 192 21.23 -0.79 2.78
C GLY A 192 22.03 -0.30 3.97
N GLN A 193 23.36 -0.21 3.86
CA GLN A 193 24.17 0.30 4.97
C GLN A 193 23.92 1.80 5.20
N ALA A 194 23.92 2.60 4.14
CA ALA A 194 23.65 4.03 4.24
C ALA A 194 22.22 4.32 4.72
N PHE A 195 21.23 3.53 4.30
CA PHE A 195 19.87 3.64 4.81
C PHE A 195 19.78 3.26 6.29
N ASN A 196 20.46 2.19 6.70
CA ASN A 196 20.50 1.81 8.11
C ASN A 196 21.16 2.87 8.98
N GLU A 197 22.26 3.48 8.51
CA GLU A 197 22.90 4.61 9.19
C GLU A 197 21.94 5.81 9.26
N TYR A 198 21.32 6.18 8.14
CA TYR A 198 20.35 7.27 8.05
C TYR A 198 19.13 7.09 8.97
N MET A 199 18.63 5.86 9.09
CA MET A 199 17.51 5.50 9.96
C MET A 199 17.91 5.45 11.43
N LYS A 200 19.13 4.97 11.75
CA LYS A 200 19.66 4.98 13.13
C LYS A 200 19.86 6.38 13.66
N ASP A 201 20.41 7.29 12.85
CA ASP A 201 20.60 8.70 13.24
C ASP A 201 19.25 9.38 13.56
N ARG A 202 18.16 8.91 12.95
CA ARG A 202 16.79 9.39 13.22
C ARG A 202 16.06 8.62 14.32
N GLU A 203 16.54 7.43 14.68
CA GLU A 203 15.97 6.67 15.80
C GLU A 203 16.19 7.36 17.13
N GLU A 204 17.26 8.15 17.24
CA GLU A 204 17.48 9.05 18.38
C GLU A 204 16.42 10.16 18.48
N ASN A 205 15.78 10.53 17.36
CA ASN A 205 14.62 11.42 17.31
C ASN A 205 13.31 10.61 17.39
N LEU A 206 13.02 10.11 18.60
CA LEU A 206 11.92 9.20 18.91
C LEU A 206 10.53 9.68 18.46
N ASP A 207 10.33 10.98 18.24
CA ASP A 207 9.01 11.52 17.88
C ASP A 207 8.71 11.37 16.38
N LEU A 208 9.72 11.42 15.51
CA LEU A 208 9.55 11.15 14.08
C LEU A 208 9.18 9.69 13.82
N LEU A 209 9.91 8.74 14.42
CA LEU A 209 9.65 7.31 14.22
C LEU A 209 8.34 6.82 14.85
N LYS A 210 7.77 7.54 15.82
CA LYS A 210 6.42 7.24 16.33
C LYS A 210 5.34 7.62 15.33
N LYS A 211 5.61 8.62 14.49
CA LYS A 211 4.69 9.13 13.46
C LYS A 211 4.85 8.43 12.12
N LEU A 212 5.71 7.42 12.00
CA LEU A 212 6.02 6.84 10.70
C LEU A 212 6.01 5.32 10.72
N ALA A 213 5.30 4.74 9.76
CA ALA A 213 5.34 3.32 9.45
C ALA A 213 5.82 3.11 8.02
N PHE A 214 6.75 2.17 7.84
CA PHE A 214 7.28 1.77 6.54
C PHE A 214 6.81 0.36 6.21
N ASN A 215 6.13 0.19 5.08
CA ASN A 215 5.71 -1.12 4.62
C ASN A 215 6.27 -1.36 3.23
N PHE A 216 7.36 -2.13 3.14
CA PHE A 216 7.91 -2.57 1.85
C PHE A 216 7.06 -3.69 1.27
N VAL A 217 6.58 -3.53 0.05
CA VAL A 217 5.89 -4.55 -0.74
C VAL A 217 6.81 -4.95 -1.88
N VAL A 218 7.34 -6.17 -1.81
CA VAL A 218 8.41 -6.66 -2.67
C VAL A 218 7.84 -7.56 -3.77
N TYR A 219 7.93 -7.10 -5.02
CA TYR A 219 7.53 -7.80 -6.23
C TYR A 219 8.75 -8.40 -6.92
N SER A 220 9.40 -9.37 -6.27
CA SER A 220 10.60 -10.00 -6.81
C SER A 220 10.58 -11.50 -6.54
N GLU A 221 11.02 -12.27 -7.51
CA GLU A 221 11.28 -13.71 -7.35
C GLU A 221 12.76 -14.00 -7.07
N ASP A 222 13.63 -12.97 -7.12
CA ASP A 222 15.05 -13.11 -6.80
C ASP A 222 15.22 -13.32 -5.28
N PRO A 223 15.74 -14.49 -4.84
CA PRO A 223 15.95 -14.78 -3.43
C PRO A 223 16.86 -13.75 -2.73
N ASN A 224 17.78 -13.10 -3.45
CA ASN A 224 18.66 -12.08 -2.88
C ASN A 224 17.89 -10.80 -2.54
N VAL A 225 16.97 -10.39 -3.42
CA VAL A 225 16.09 -9.23 -3.18
C VAL A 225 15.18 -9.51 -1.99
N LEU A 226 14.54 -10.68 -1.97
CA LEU A 226 13.69 -11.10 -0.86
C LEU A 226 14.47 -11.19 0.45
N SER A 227 15.66 -11.81 0.44
CA SER A 227 16.52 -11.89 1.62
C SER A 227 16.95 -10.53 2.12
N TYR A 228 17.24 -9.58 1.23
CA TYR A 228 17.61 -8.22 1.59
C TYR A 228 16.48 -7.53 2.40
N TYR A 229 15.25 -7.53 1.89
CA TYR A 229 14.14 -6.89 2.59
C TYR A 229 13.67 -7.67 3.83
N ARG A 230 13.79 -9.00 3.83
CA ARG A 230 13.55 -9.81 5.04
C ARG A 230 14.55 -9.49 6.15
N ASN A 231 15.79 -9.15 5.81
CA ASN A 231 16.76 -8.69 6.79
C ASN A 231 16.38 -7.32 7.36
N LEU A 232 15.79 -6.42 6.56
CA LEU A 232 15.30 -5.11 7.01
C LEU A 232 14.02 -5.20 7.86
N HIS A 233 13.19 -6.22 7.64
CA HIS A 233 11.93 -6.42 8.38
C HIS A 233 12.15 -6.40 9.90
N GLY A 234 11.48 -5.47 10.59
CA GLY A 234 11.57 -5.34 12.04
C GLY A 234 12.88 -4.78 12.58
N GLN A 235 13.84 -4.37 11.74
CA GLN A 235 15.06 -3.68 12.21
C GLN A 235 14.75 -2.36 12.89
N PHE A 236 13.70 -1.67 12.42
CA PHE A 236 13.22 -0.42 12.99
C PHE A 236 11.75 -0.54 13.38
N ARG A 237 11.33 0.23 14.38
CA ARG A 237 9.91 0.31 14.73
C ARG A 237 9.12 0.78 13.51
N GLY A 238 8.03 0.07 13.21
CA GLY A 238 7.15 0.41 12.11
C GLY A 238 7.64 -0.06 10.74
N MET A 239 8.80 -0.72 10.65
CA MET A 239 9.30 -1.24 9.38
C MET A 239 8.90 -2.70 9.15
N ASN A 240 8.13 -2.92 8.10
CA ASN A 240 7.69 -4.22 7.66
C ASN A 240 8.00 -4.48 6.20
N MET A 241 7.91 -5.76 5.87
CA MET A 241 8.11 -6.31 4.54
C MET A 241 6.96 -7.27 4.27
N ARG A 242 6.43 -7.18 3.06
CA ARG A 242 5.40 -8.01 2.47
C ARG A 242 5.87 -8.48 1.11
N GLU A 243 5.44 -9.66 0.73
CA GLU A 243 5.64 -10.19 -0.61
C GLU A 243 4.39 -9.91 -1.45
N LYS A 244 4.49 -10.11 -2.76
CA LYS A 244 3.33 -10.01 -3.67
C LYS A 244 2.20 -10.93 -3.22
N TYR A 245 0.96 -10.52 -3.51
CA TYR A 245 -0.26 -11.17 -3.02
C TYR A 245 -0.28 -12.69 -3.22
N LEU A 246 0.06 -13.18 -4.41
CA LEU A 246 0.01 -14.62 -4.70
C LEU A 246 0.96 -15.42 -3.81
N CYS A 247 2.18 -14.91 -3.58
CA CYS A 247 3.14 -15.57 -2.70
C CYS A 247 2.63 -15.64 -1.26
N GLU A 248 2.06 -14.55 -0.73
CA GLU A 248 1.51 -14.56 0.62
C GLU A 248 0.24 -15.42 0.73
N LYS A 249 -0.60 -15.43 -0.30
CA LYS A 249 -1.80 -16.25 -0.34
C LYS A 249 -1.43 -17.73 -0.26
N ASP A 250 -0.50 -18.18 -1.09
CA ASP A 250 -0.03 -19.57 -1.11
C ASP A 250 0.58 -19.96 0.24
N GLU A 251 1.32 -19.04 0.87
CA GLU A 251 1.87 -19.27 2.20
C GLU A 251 0.77 -19.42 3.27
N VAL A 252 -0.21 -18.52 3.30
CA VAL A 252 -1.33 -18.57 4.24
C VAL A 252 -2.13 -19.86 4.03
N GLU A 253 -2.47 -20.20 2.80
CA GLU A 253 -3.22 -21.42 2.49
C GLU A 253 -2.44 -22.67 2.89
N ARG A 254 -1.12 -22.69 2.71
CA ARG A 254 -0.26 -23.80 3.15
C ARG A 254 -0.23 -23.93 4.68
N ILE A 255 -0.03 -22.83 5.42
CA ILE A 255 0.06 -22.83 6.90
C ILE A 255 -1.26 -23.31 7.51
N PHE A 256 -2.40 -22.86 6.98
CA PHE A 256 -3.72 -23.20 7.49
C PHE A 256 -4.35 -24.42 6.80
N SER A 257 -3.57 -25.18 6.01
CA SER A 257 -4.03 -26.38 5.29
C SER A 257 -5.30 -26.14 4.47
N GLY A 258 -5.39 -24.98 3.82
CA GLY A 258 -6.53 -24.56 3.00
C GLY A 258 -7.77 -24.11 3.78
N ASN A 259 -7.79 -24.22 5.12
CA ASN A 259 -8.94 -23.82 5.95
C ASN A 259 -9.12 -22.30 6.05
N ARG A 260 -8.19 -21.54 5.50
CA ARG A 260 -8.21 -20.09 5.53
C ARG A 260 -7.66 -19.53 4.23
N SER A 261 -8.50 -18.77 3.53
CA SER A 261 -8.11 -18.00 2.34
C SER A 261 -7.65 -16.60 2.73
N LEU A 262 -6.67 -16.08 2.00
CA LEU A 262 -6.29 -14.67 2.02
C LEU A 262 -6.92 -13.97 0.82
N SER A 263 -7.76 -12.95 1.05
CA SER A 263 -8.26 -12.08 -0.02
C SER A 263 -7.25 -10.98 -0.33
N LYS A 264 -7.38 -10.34 -1.51
CA LYS A 264 -6.58 -9.15 -1.85
C LYS A 264 -6.82 -8.00 -0.87
N GLY A 265 -8.06 -7.82 -0.42
CA GLY A 265 -8.40 -6.87 0.65
C GLY A 265 -7.69 -7.19 1.97
N ASP A 266 -7.69 -8.45 2.42
CA ASP A 266 -6.97 -8.85 3.63
C ASP A 266 -5.46 -8.60 3.51
N TRP A 267 -4.88 -8.88 2.34
CA TRP A 267 -3.48 -8.60 2.06
C TRP A 267 -3.18 -7.09 2.09
N LEU A 268 -4.05 -6.25 1.53
CA LEU A 268 -3.94 -4.80 1.61
C LEU A 268 -4.02 -4.27 3.04
N VAL A 269 -4.92 -4.82 3.85
CA VAL A 269 -5.01 -4.52 5.29
C VAL A 269 -3.67 -4.83 5.98
N LYS A 270 -3.05 -5.97 5.67
CA LYS A 270 -1.75 -6.35 6.23
C LYS A 270 -0.62 -5.43 5.79
N ILE A 271 -0.68 -4.87 4.58
CA ILE A 271 0.26 -3.86 4.09
C ILE A 271 0.13 -2.58 4.91
N LEU A 272 -1.08 -2.08 5.10
CA LEU A 272 -1.28 -0.79 5.76
C LEU A 272 -1.12 -0.88 7.28
N LEU A 273 -1.79 -1.84 7.88
CA LEU A 273 -1.86 -1.97 9.33
C LEU A 273 -0.68 -2.73 9.93
N GLY A 274 0.07 -3.48 9.13
CA GLY A 274 1.19 -4.27 9.66
C GLY A 274 2.18 -3.41 10.43
N GLY A 275 2.55 -2.26 9.87
CA GLY A 275 3.57 -1.35 10.43
C GLY A 275 3.12 -0.69 11.74
N ILE A 276 1.82 -0.49 11.92
CA ILE A 276 1.25 0.19 13.09
C ILE A 276 0.72 -0.79 14.15
N ASN A 277 0.25 -1.96 13.72
CA ASN A 277 -0.36 -2.98 14.57
C ASN A 277 0.34 -4.33 14.38
N ARG A 278 1.18 -4.66 15.37
CA ARG A 278 1.94 -5.92 15.40
C ARG A 278 1.05 -7.16 15.35
N HIS A 279 -0.15 -7.14 15.93
CA HIS A 279 -1.03 -8.30 15.89
C HIS A 279 -1.44 -8.63 14.45
N ILE A 280 -1.69 -7.61 13.63
CA ILE A 280 -2.02 -7.81 12.21
C ILE A 280 -0.80 -8.30 11.42
N ASN A 281 0.40 -7.90 11.85
CA ASN A 281 1.64 -8.39 11.26
C ASN A 281 1.92 -9.88 11.52
N PHE A 282 1.56 -10.38 12.70
CA PHE A 282 1.85 -11.76 13.15
C PHE A 282 0.77 -12.78 12.82
N ILE A 283 -0.27 -12.39 12.10
CA ILE A 283 -1.36 -13.30 11.73
C ILE A 283 -0.90 -14.51 10.89
N ASP A 284 0.35 -14.49 10.38
CA ASP A 284 1.01 -15.58 9.64
C ASP A 284 2.21 -16.21 10.39
N ALA A 285 2.52 -15.80 11.63
CA ALA A 285 3.73 -16.20 12.32
C ALA A 285 3.67 -17.63 12.90
N VAL A 286 3.72 -18.63 12.02
CA VAL A 286 4.26 -19.96 12.31
C VAL A 286 5.71 -19.97 11.79
N PRO A 287 6.70 -20.50 12.54
CA PRO A 287 8.12 -20.36 12.23
C PRO A 287 8.50 -20.79 10.80
N ARG A 288 9.25 -19.89 10.14
CA ARG A 288 9.68 -19.95 8.74
C ARG A 288 10.46 -21.22 8.41
N THR A 289 9.89 -22.07 7.55
CA THR A 289 10.65 -22.91 6.60
C THR A 289 9.95 -22.87 5.25
N CYS A 290 10.33 -21.89 4.41
CA CYS A 290 9.95 -21.87 3.00
C CYS A 290 11.15 -22.34 2.18
N SER A 291 11.17 -23.62 1.86
CA SER A 291 11.88 -24.14 0.69
C SER A 291 10.93 -24.00 -0.49
N CYS A 292 11.10 -22.96 -1.30
CA CYS A 292 10.49 -22.91 -2.62
C CYS A 292 11.09 -24.09 -3.41
N VAL A 293 10.27 -25.12 -3.67
CA VAL A 293 10.66 -26.21 -4.54
C VAL A 293 10.63 -25.65 -5.96
N ILE A 294 11.81 -25.54 -6.55
CA ILE A 294 12.00 -25.33 -7.98
C ILE A 294 11.38 -26.55 -8.67
N SER A 295 10.25 -26.35 -9.37
CA SER A 295 9.69 -27.32 -10.31
C SER A 295 10.19 -27.01 -11.72
#